data_AF-A0A0Q5V1I3-F1
#
_entry.id   AF-A0A0Q5V1I3-F1
#
_cell.length_a   1.000
_cell.length_b   1.000
_cell.length_c   1.000
_cell.angle_alpha   90.00
_cell.angle_beta   90.00
_cell.angle_gamma   90.00
#
_symmetry.space_group_name_H-M   'P 1'
#
loop_
_entity.id
_entity.type
_entity.pdbx_description
1 polymer ?
#
loop_
_entity_poly.entity_id
_entity_poly.type
_entity_poly.pdbx_seq_one_letter_code
_entity_poly.pdbx_strand_id
1 'polypeptide(L)'
;MSASAVRCIAALLATLALSGPAFAEVPVQGYQMVKTYPHDPAAFTEGLFYRDGDLFESTGGYPSDIRRVRLNDGHVLSKREIASIYFGEGMIDWGDRVISLTWKNGIGFFWSLDGFEPQGAFTYPGEGWGITRDDRRLIMSDGTDQLRFLDPATMAEIGRVSVTADGRPVDRINELEWIDGEVWANIWQTDRIARIDPETGQVKAWIDLTGLYPLTPEMDPVDDVLNGIAWDRQADRIFVTGKRWSSLFEIRVTAQR
;
A
#
# COMPACT_ATOMS: atom_id res chain seq x y z
N MET A 1 51.32 -48.23 53.33
CA MET A 1 50.50 -48.67 52.18
C MET A 1 49.03 -48.49 52.54
N SER A 2 48.35 -47.53 51.92
CA SER A 2 46.90 -47.55 51.63
C SER A 2 46.53 -46.21 51.00
N ALA A 3 46.33 -46.20 49.69
CA ALA A 3 45.79 -45.08 48.94
C ALA A 3 44.26 -45.25 48.86
N SER A 4 43.51 -44.26 49.36
CA SER A 4 42.06 -44.21 49.19
C SER A 4 41.72 -43.60 47.82
N ALA A 5 40.92 -44.35 47.06
CA ALA A 5 40.56 -44.06 45.69
C ALA A 5 39.46 -42.98 45.55
N VAL A 6 39.62 -42.22 44.48
CA VAL A 6 38.73 -41.22 43.89
C VAL A 6 37.36 -41.81 43.51
N ARG A 7 36.30 -40.99 43.60
CA ARG A 7 35.17 -41.00 42.65
C ARG A 7 34.33 -39.71 42.78
N CYS A 8 34.67 -38.70 41.98
CA CYS A 8 33.74 -37.63 41.63
C CYS A 8 33.22 -37.90 40.22
N ILE A 9 31.93 -38.20 40.10
CA ILE A 9 31.23 -38.29 38.82
C ILE A 9 30.74 -36.87 38.52
N ALA A 10 31.37 -36.19 37.56
CA ALA A 10 30.85 -34.94 37.01
C ALA A 10 29.83 -35.30 35.91
N ALA A 11 28.56 -34.95 36.13
CA ALA A 11 27.52 -35.06 35.12
C ALA A 11 27.67 -33.89 34.12
N LEU A 12 27.92 -34.23 32.85
CA LEU A 12 27.97 -33.27 31.76
C LEU A 12 26.53 -33.04 31.25
N LEU A 13 25.92 -31.92 31.64
CA LEU A 13 24.65 -31.45 31.06
C LEU A 13 24.95 -30.77 29.72
N ALA A 14 24.68 -31.46 28.62
CA ALA A 14 24.71 -30.86 27.29
C ALA A 14 23.45 -29.99 27.11
N THR A 15 23.64 -28.67 27.13
CA THR A 15 22.62 -27.70 26.73
C THR A 15 22.52 -27.68 25.20
N LEU A 16 21.52 -28.36 24.63
CA LEU A 16 21.12 -28.10 23.24
C LEU A 16 20.48 -26.71 23.20
N ALA A 17 21.21 -25.74 22.65
CA ALA A 17 20.63 -24.47 22.27
C ALA A 17 19.72 -24.72 21.05
N LEU A 18 18.41 -24.68 21.26
CA LEU A 18 17.42 -24.67 20.18
C LEU A 18 17.62 -23.38 19.38
N SER A 19 18.36 -23.47 18.29
CA SER A 19 18.44 -22.40 17.29
C SER A 19 17.09 -22.38 16.59
N GLY A 20 16.29 -21.33 16.81
CA GLY A 20 15.09 -21.10 16.01
C GLY A 20 15.44 -20.95 14.53
N PRO A 21 14.51 -21.18 13.59
CA PRO A 21 14.77 -20.95 12.18
C PRO A 21 15.19 -19.49 11.97
N ALA A 22 16.38 -19.28 11.40
CA ALA A 22 16.83 -17.97 10.98
C ALA A 22 16.09 -17.61 9.69
N PHE A 23 15.18 -16.64 9.76
CA PHE A 23 14.61 -16.05 8.55
C PHE A 23 15.69 -15.20 7.88
N ALA A 24 15.84 -15.34 6.57
CA ALA A 24 16.69 -14.46 5.80
C ALA A 24 16.09 -13.05 5.81
N GLU A 25 16.91 -12.04 6.06
CA GLU A 25 16.49 -10.65 6.12
C GLU A 25 15.86 -10.23 4.77
N VAL A 26 14.69 -9.59 4.82
CA VAL A 26 14.02 -9.07 3.63
C VAL A 26 14.92 -8.00 2.98
N PRO A 27 15.27 -8.15 1.68
CA PRO A 27 16.17 -7.21 1.00
C PRO A 27 15.56 -5.80 0.89
N VAL A 28 16.41 -4.77 0.96
CA VAL A 28 16.03 -3.36 0.83
C VAL A 28 16.56 -2.76 -0.47
N GLN A 29 15.66 -2.38 -1.35
CA GLN A 29 15.92 -1.78 -2.65
C GLN A 29 15.90 -0.25 -2.56
N GLY A 30 16.71 0.40 -3.40
CA GLY A 30 16.65 1.84 -3.59
C GLY A 30 15.72 2.26 -4.72
N TYR A 31 15.77 3.56 -5.04
CA TYR A 31 15.09 4.13 -6.20
C TYR A 31 16.03 5.07 -6.97
N GLN A 32 15.67 5.29 -8.24
CA GLN A 32 16.16 6.38 -9.06
C GLN A 32 14.97 7.23 -9.51
N MET A 33 15.07 8.54 -9.28
CA MET A 33 14.11 9.52 -9.82
C MET A 33 14.25 9.57 -11.35
N VAL A 34 13.15 9.35 -12.08
CA VAL A 34 13.11 9.49 -13.54
C VAL A 34 12.57 10.85 -13.93
N LYS A 35 11.41 11.24 -13.36
CA LYS A 35 10.74 12.49 -13.70
C LYS A 35 9.83 12.95 -12.56
N THR A 36 9.66 14.26 -12.47
CA THR A 36 8.72 14.90 -11.54
C THR A 36 7.57 15.52 -12.33
N TYR A 37 6.36 15.40 -11.79
CA TYR A 37 5.12 15.94 -12.32
C TYR A 37 4.46 16.82 -11.26
N PRO A 38 3.72 17.88 -11.64
CA PRO A 38 2.93 18.65 -10.69
C PRO A 38 1.87 17.78 -10.00
N HIS A 39 1.67 17.99 -8.70
CA HIS A 39 0.59 17.39 -7.93
C HIS A 39 -0.11 18.47 -7.10
N ASP A 40 -1.40 18.29 -6.82
CA ASP A 40 -2.21 19.26 -6.08
C ASP A 40 -1.81 19.23 -4.59
N PRO A 41 -1.21 20.30 -4.04
CA PRO A 41 -0.81 20.34 -2.64
C PRO A 41 -2.00 20.40 -1.66
N ALA A 42 -3.24 20.53 -2.15
CA ALA A 42 -4.45 20.41 -1.34
C ALA A 42 -5.00 18.96 -1.29
N ALA A 43 -4.49 18.05 -2.13
CA ALA A 43 -4.98 16.68 -2.22
C ALA A 43 -4.40 15.81 -1.08
N PHE A 44 -5.25 15.35 -0.17
CA PHE A 44 -4.88 14.36 0.83
C PHE A 44 -5.01 12.96 0.21
N THR A 45 -4.03 12.54 -0.59
CA THR A 45 -4.08 11.32 -1.41
C THR A 45 -4.30 10.06 -0.57
N GLU A 46 -5.38 9.31 -0.84
CA GLU A 46 -5.71 8.03 -0.17
C GLU A 46 -5.84 6.84 -1.12
N GLY A 47 -5.93 7.10 -2.43
CA GLY A 47 -5.91 6.06 -3.44
C GLY A 47 -5.44 6.62 -4.76
N LEU A 48 -4.61 5.90 -5.50
CA LEU A 48 -4.07 6.37 -6.77
C LEU A 48 -3.97 5.18 -7.73
N PHE A 49 -4.41 5.36 -8.98
CA PHE A 49 -4.09 4.40 -10.03
C PHE A 49 -3.89 5.10 -11.36
N TYR A 50 -3.16 4.44 -12.26
CA TYR A 50 -2.92 4.94 -13.61
C TYR A 50 -3.81 4.21 -14.61
N ARG A 51 -4.44 4.95 -15.53
CA ARG A 51 -5.20 4.36 -16.63
C ARG A 51 -5.27 5.28 -17.84
N ASP A 52 -4.97 4.72 -19.01
CA ASP A 52 -5.18 5.32 -20.32
C ASP A 52 -4.60 6.75 -20.48
N GLY A 53 -3.42 7.00 -19.90
CA GLY A 53 -2.75 8.31 -20.00
C GLY A 53 -2.91 9.20 -18.76
N ASP A 54 -3.92 8.94 -17.94
CA ASP A 54 -4.30 9.77 -16.81
C ASP A 54 -4.13 9.05 -15.48
N LEU A 55 -4.10 9.84 -14.41
CA LEU A 55 -4.19 9.36 -13.05
C LEU A 55 -5.63 9.44 -12.58
N PHE A 56 -6.02 8.52 -11.73
CA PHE A 56 -7.26 8.55 -10.97
C PHE A 56 -6.89 8.57 -9.50
N GLU A 57 -7.46 9.51 -8.75
CA GLU A 57 -7.06 9.77 -7.39
C GLU A 57 -8.28 9.92 -6.47
N SER A 58 -8.19 9.32 -5.29
CA SER A 58 -9.10 9.53 -4.16
C SER A 58 -8.40 10.41 -3.13
N THR A 59 -9.12 11.40 -2.61
CA THR A 59 -8.61 12.27 -1.55
C THR A 59 -9.45 12.16 -0.30
N GLY A 60 -8.78 12.05 0.84
CA GLY A 60 -9.40 12.16 2.15
C GLY A 60 -9.82 13.59 2.49
N GLY A 61 -10.73 13.72 3.46
CA GLY A 61 -11.27 15.00 3.94
C GLY A 61 -12.78 15.00 4.14
N TYR A 62 -13.31 16.11 4.62
CA TYR A 62 -14.76 16.34 4.75
C TYR A 62 -15.11 17.71 4.14
N PRO A 63 -15.33 17.79 2.81
CA PRO A 63 -15.57 16.69 1.88
C PRO A 63 -14.29 16.00 1.36
N SER A 64 -14.44 14.72 1.04
CA SER A 64 -13.51 13.94 0.20
C SER A 64 -13.93 14.04 -1.27
N ASP A 65 -13.06 13.68 -2.20
CA ASP A 65 -13.43 13.57 -3.61
C ASP A 65 -12.65 12.49 -4.36
N ILE A 66 -13.21 12.09 -5.50
CA ILE A 66 -12.56 11.28 -6.51
C ILE A 66 -12.34 12.12 -7.77
N ARG A 67 -11.19 11.97 -8.41
CA ARG A 67 -10.79 12.82 -9.53
C ARG A 67 -10.01 12.05 -10.57
N ARG A 68 -10.11 12.50 -11.83
CA ARG A 68 -9.25 12.11 -12.94
C ARG A 68 -8.32 13.27 -13.24
N VAL A 69 -7.03 13.01 -13.30
CA VAL A 69 -5.98 14.03 -13.36
C VAL A 69 -5.08 13.74 -14.56
N ARG A 70 -4.83 14.77 -15.37
CA ARG A 70 -3.88 14.64 -16.47
C ARG A 70 -2.47 14.58 -15.91
N LEU A 71 -1.76 13.50 -16.19
CA LEU A 71 -0.43 13.23 -15.64
C LEU A 71 0.58 14.38 -15.87
N ASN A 72 0.58 14.96 -17.07
CA ASN A 72 1.66 15.87 -17.48
C ASN A 72 1.66 17.23 -16.76
N ASP A 73 0.50 17.72 -16.33
CA ASP A 73 0.35 19.07 -15.76
C ASP A 73 -0.41 19.10 -14.43
N GLY A 74 -0.90 17.96 -13.94
CA GLY A 74 -1.69 17.86 -12.71
C GLY A 74 -3.10 18.44 -12.85
N HIS A 75 -3.56 18.74 -14.07
CA HIS A 75 -4.87 19.33 -14.28
C HIS A 75 -6.00 18.32 -14.02
N VAL A 76 -6.91 18.66 -13.11
CA VAL A 76 -8.11 17.86 -12.83
C VAL A 76 -9.07 17.92 -14.03
N LEU A 77 -9.25 16.79 -14.71
CA LEU A 77 -10.10 16.65 -15.90
C LEU A 77 -11.57 16.47 -15.53
N SER A 78 -11.84 15.70 -14.49
CA SER A 78 -13.17 15.49 -13.91
C SER A 78 -13.02 15.19 -12.42
N LYS A 79 -14.01 15.58 -11.62
CA LYS A 79 -14.03 15.37 -10.18
C LYS A 79 -15.45 15.16 -9.70
N ARG A 80 -15.61 14.34 -8.66
CA ARG A 80 -16.84 14.23 -7.90
C ARG A 80 -16.55 14.25 -6.41
N GLU A 81 -17.20 15.16 -5.70
CA GLU A 81 -17.21 15.17 -4.25
C GLU A 81 -18.01 13.97 -3.71
N ILE A 82 -17.44 13.31 -2.71
CA ILE A 82 -18.13 12.31 -1.91
C ILE A 82 -18.90 13.06 -0.81
N ALA A 83 -20.09 12.58 -0.45
CA ALA A 83 -20.90 13.20 0.60
C ALA A 83 -20.08 13.37 1.90
N SER A 84 -20.13 14.56 2.51
CA SER A 84 -19.24 14.99 3.60
C SER A 84 -19.35 14.20 4.91
N ILE A 85 -20.19 13.17 4.98
CA ILE A 85 -20.23 12.21 6.08
C ILE A 85 -19.20 11.08 5.92
N TYR A 86 -18.61 10.95 4.73
CA TYR A 86 -17.66 9.93 4.36
C TYR A 86 -16.28 10.54 4.17
N PHE A 87 -15.26 9.86 4.69
CA PHE A 87 -13.86 10.10 4.39
C PHE A 87 -13.45 9.08 3.33
N GLY A 88 -13.07 9.55 2.14
CA GLY A 88 -12.66 8.72 1.01
C GLY A 88 -11.29 8.12 1.24
N GLU A 89 -11.12 6.89 0.79
CA GLU A 89 -9.89 6.11 0.97
C GLU A 89 -9.45 5.54 -0.40
N GLY A 90 -8.85 4.36 -0.45
CA GLY A 90 -8.38 3.70 -1.66
C GLY A 90 -9.41 3.64 -2.79
N MET A 91 -8.90 3.71 -4.02
CA MET A 91 -9.70 3.52 -5.24
C MET A 91 -9.00 2.65 -6.27
N ILE A 92 -9.76 1.92 -7.07
CA ILE A 92 -9.24 1.16 -8.21
C ILE A 92 -10.29 1.05 -9.30
N ASP A 93 -9.87 0.82 -10.53
CA ASP A 93 -10.77 0.49 -11.62
C ASP A 93 -11.21 -1.00 -11.60
N TRP A 94 -12.36 -1.30 -12.17
CA TRP A 94 -12.75 -2.67 -12.54
C TRP A 94 -13.65 -2.62 -13.78
N GLY A 95 -13.10 -2.96 -14.95
CA GLY A 95 -13.82 -2.84 -16.23
C GLY A 95 -14.11 -1.38 -16.60
N ASP A 96 -15.38 -1.01 -16.65
CA ASP A 96 -15.87 0.35 -16.96
C ASP A 96 -16.26 1.15 -15.71
N ARG A 97 -15.88 0.66 -14.52
CA ARG A 97 -16.22 1.24 -13.22
C ARG A 97 -14.98 1.63 -12.44
N VAL A 98 -15.16 2.54 -11.51
CA VAL A 98 -14.23 2.84 -10.41
C VAL A 98 -14.89 2.42 -9.10
N ILE A 99 -14.11 1.77 -8.26
CA ILE A 99 -14.48 1.33 -6.91
C ILE A 99 -13.72 2.22 -5.96
N SER A 100 -14.39 2.78 -4.96
CA SER A 100 -13.72 3.55 -3.89
C SER A 100 -14.17 3.10 -2.51
N LEU A 101 -13.26 3.16 -1.56
CA LEU A 101 -13.49 2.85 -0.16
C LEU A 101 -13.76 4.12 0.66
N THR A 102 -14.22 3.91 1.88
CA THR A 102 -14.27 4.91 2.96
C THR A 102 -13.59 4.40 4.21
N TRP A 103 -13.13 5.32 5.06
CA TRP A 103 -12.32 4.97 6.23
C TRP A 103 -13.07 4.09 7.24
N LYS A 104 -14.00 4.68 8.00
CA LYS A 104 -14.63 4.05 9.18
C LYS A 104 -16.07 3.65 8.97
N ASN A 105 -16.64 3.97 7.82
CA ASN A 105 -18.07 3.83 7.60
C ASN A 105 -18.47 2.40 7.17
N GLY A 106 -17.52 1.55 6.79
CA GLY A 106 -17.81 0.19 6.31
C GLY A 106 -18.62 0.16 5.01
N ILE A 107 -18.49 1.21 4.18
CA ILE A 107 -19.20 1.38 2.92
C ILE A 107 -18.24 1.78 1.81
N GLY A 108 -18.41 1.21 0.63
CA GLY A 108 -17.70 1.62 -0.58
C GLY A 108 -18.70 1.96 -1.69
N PHE A 109 -18.20 2.56 -2.76
CA PHE A 109 -19.00 3.08 -3.84
C PHE A 109 -18.54 2.57 -5.20
N PHE A 110 -19.50 2.45 -6.11
CA PHE A 110 -19.25 2.24 -7.53
C PHE A 110 -19.52 3.54 -8.29
N TRP A 111 -18.60 3.88 -9.17
CA TRP A 111 -18.69 5.05 -10.03
C TRP A 111 -18.47 4.64 -11.48
N SER A 112 -19.07 5.35 -12.44
CA SER A 112 -18.65 5.22 -13.84
C SER A 112 -17.21 5.69 -13.99
N LEU A 113 -16.42 4.98 -14.80
CA LEU A 113 -15.08 5.42 -15.16
C LEU A 113 -15.10 6.77 -15.91
N ASP A 114 -16.13 6.98 -16.74
CA ASP A 114 -16.36 8.24 -17.43
C ASP A 114 -17.22 9.16 -16.54
N GLY A 115 -16.60 10.19 -15.94
CA GLY A 115 -17.30 11.25 -15.22
C GLY A 115 -17.75 10.96 -13.78
N PHE A 116 -17.48 9.77 -13.24
CA PHE A 116 -17.82 9.39 -11.86
C PHE A 116 -19.31 9.47 -11.51
N GLU A 117 -20.20 9.07 -12.41
CA GLU A 117 -21.62 8.94 -12.10
C GLU A 117 -21.85 7.81 -11.09
N PRO A 118 -22.71 7.97 -10.08
CA PRO A 118 -22.87 6.98 -9.02
C PRO A 118 -23.61 5.77 -9.58
N GLN A 119 -23.04 4.58 -9.39
CA GLN A 119 -23.58 3.31 -9.89
C GLN A 119 -24.05 2.38 -8.78
N GLY A 120 -23.79 2.73 -7.52
CA GLY A 120 -24.25 1.99 -6.35
C GLY A 120 -23.27 2.08 -5.19
N ALA A 121 -23.56 1.29 -4.16
CA ALA A 121 -22.71 1.16 -2.98
C ALA A 121 -22.69 -0.30 -2.52
N PHE A 122 -21.69 -0.64 -1.72
CA PHE A 122 -21.52 -1.94 -1.09
C PHE A 122 -21.03 -1.75 0.35
N THR A 123 -21.20 -2.76 1.19
CA THR A 123 -20.71 -2.73 2.57
C THR A 123 -19.59 -3.72 2.78
N TYR A 124 -18.74 -3.42 3.75
CA TYR A 124 -17.68 -4.31 4.21
C TYR A 124 -17.47 -4.15 5.71
N PRO A 125 -17.04 -5.21 6.41
CA PRO A 125 -16.66 -5.10 7.82
C PRO A 125 -15.32 -4.38 7.97
N GLY A 126 -15.13 -3.72 9.11
CA GLY A 126 -13.87 -3.04 9.47
C GLY A 126 -13.68 -1.69 8.79
N GLU A 127 -12.44 -1.22 8.79
CA GLU A 127 -12.01 -0.04 8.04
C GLU A 127 -11.68 -0.41 6.59
N GLY A 128 -11.54 0.60 5.73
CA GLY A 128 -10.94 0.45 4.40
C GLY A 128 -9.86 1.50 4.18
N TRP A 129 -8.68 1.06 3.75
CA TRP A 129 -7.52 1.92 3.52
C TRP A 129 -7.17 1.86 2.02
N GLY A 130 -6.24 1.02 1.58
CA GLY A 130 -5.94 0.84 0.16
C GLY A 130 -6.80 -0.21 -0.54
N ILE A 131 -6.94 -0.10 -1.87
CA ILE A 131 -7.51 -1.14 -2.72
C ILE A 131 -6.80 -1.16 -4.08
N THR A 132 -6.47 -2.35 -4.55
CA THR A 132 -5.98 -2.60 -5.91
C THR A 132 -6.64 -3.86 -6.48
N ARG A 133 -6.18 -4.35 -7.64
CA ARG A 133 -6.70 -5.58 -8.24
C ARG A 133 -5.65 -6.35 -9.00
N ASP A 134 -5.80 -7.67 -9.00
CA ASP A 134 -5.19 -8.51 -10.03
C ASP A 134 -6.19 -8.71 -11.20
N ASP A 135 -5.94 -9.70 -12.06
CA ASP A 135 -6.83 -10.01 -13.19
C ASP A 135 -8.15 -10.71 -12.79
N ARG A 136 -8.31 -11.07 -11.51
CA ARG A 136 -9.37 -11.98 -11.01
C ARG A 136 -10.13 -11.44 -9.80
N ARG A 137 -9.51 -10.67 -8.93
CA ARG A 137 -10.04 -10.25 -7.63
C ARG A 137 -9.55 -8.85 -7.24
N LEU A 138 -10.30 -8.24 -6.34
CA LEU A 138 -9.88 -7.01 -5.65
C LEU A 138 -9.06 -7.39 -4.42
N ILE A 139 -8.12 -6.52 -4.05
CA ILE A 139 -7.23 -6.69 -2.91
C ILE A 139 -7.31 -5.43 -2.06
N MET A 140 -7.66 -5.56 -0.79
CA MET A 140 -7.96 -4.45 0.10
C MET A 140 -7.12 -4.54 1.37
N SER A 141 -6.61 -3.39 1.84
CA SER A 141 -5.99 -3.21 3.16
C SER A 141 -6.91 -2.40 4.07
N ASP A 142 -6.65 -2.47 5.37
CA ASP A 142 -7.41 -1.79 6.42
C ASP A 142 -6.52 -1.27 7.56
N GLY A 143 -5.23 -1.05 7.29
CA GLY A 143 -4.23 -0.64 8.27
C GLY A 143 -3.75 -1.74 9.21
N THR A 144 -4.33 -2.95 9.15
CA THR A 144 -3.82 -4.13 9.86
C THR A 144 -2.71 -4.83 9.07
N ASP A 145 -2.31 -6.03 9.51
CA ASP A 145 -1.42 -6.92 8.76
C ASP A 145 -2.14 -7.76 7.71
N GLN A 146 -3.43 -7.52 7.44
CA GLN A 146 -4.21 -8.36 6.53
C GLN A 146 -4.34 -7.71 5.15
N LEU A 147 -4.12 -8.51 4.11
CA LEU A 147 -4.67 -8.23 2.78
C LEU A 147 -5.91 -9.10 2.56
N ARG A 148 -7.04 -8.45 2.32
CA ARG A 148 -8.34 -9.08 2.08
C ARG A 148 -8.58 -9.20 0.58
N PHE A 149 -9.09 -10.35 0.15
CA PHE A 149 -9.43 -10.61 -1.24
C PHE A 149 -10.93 -10.57 -1.43
N LEU A 150 -11.41 -9.73 -2.34
CA LEU A 150 -12.84 -9.57 -2.58
C LEU A 150 -13.21 -10.06 -3.99
N ASP A 151 -14.35 -10.73 -4.08
CA ASP A 151 -14.98 -11.08 -5.34
C ASP A 151 -15.51 -9.79 -6.00
N PRO A 152 -15.12 -9.49 -7.25
CA PRO A 152 -15.45 -8.22 -7.89
C PRO A 152 -16.91 -8.13 -8.38
N ALA A 153 -17.67 -9.22 -8.38
CA ALA A 153 -19.09 -9.20 -8.73
C ALA A 153 -19.97 -8.95 -7.51
N THR A 154 -19.56 -9.45 -6.34
CA THR A 154 -20.37 -9.45 -5.11
C THR A 154 -19.82 -8.57 -4.00
N MET A 155 -18.55 -8.17 -4.08
CA MET A 155 -17.74 -7.55 -3.02
C MET A 155 -17.59 -8.42 -1.77
N ALA A 156 -17.98 -9.69 -1.83
CA ALA A 156 -17.80 -10.62 -0.73
C ALA A 156 -16.32 -10.96 -0.57
N GLU A 157 -15.86 -11.05 0.68
CA GLU A 157 -14.52 -11.54 0.93
C GLU A 157 -14.41 -13.03 0.60
N ILE A 158 -13.46 -13.38 -0.25
CA ILE A 158 -13.19 -14.74 -0.71
C ILE A 158 -11.91 -15.34 -0.08
N GLY A 159 -11.16 -14.54 0.66
CA GLY A 159 -9.97 -14.97 1.38
C GLY A 159 -9.17 -13.79 1.93
N ARG A 160 -8.09 -14.10 2.62
CA ARG A 160 -7.11 -13.11 3.11
C ARG A 160 -5.76 -13.76 3.37
N VAL A 161 -4.71 -12.95 3.47
CA VAL A 161 -3.38 -13.34 3.93
C VAL A 161 -2.87 -12.38 5.01
N SER A 162 -2.14 -12.92 5.99
CA SER A 162 -1.32 -12.13 6.92
C SER A 162 -0.01 -11.74 6.25
N VAL A 163 0.29 -10.46 6.22
CA VAL A 163 1.51 -9.92 5.67
C VAL A 163 2.62 -9.99 6.70
N THR A 164 3.75 -10.56 6.31
CA THR A 164 4.89 -10.74 7.21
C THR A 164 6.22 -10.37 6.56
N ALA A 165 7.12 -9.78 7.33
CA ALA A 165 8.52 -9.56 6.99
C ALA A 165 9.38 -10.14 8.11
N ASP A 166 10.41 -10.91 7.77
CA ASP A 166 11.30 -11.55 8.76
C ASP A 166 10.55 -12.37 9.84
N GLY A 167 9.44 -13.00 9.44
CA GLY A 167 8.57 -13.77 10.32
C GLY A 167 7.71 -12.94 11.29
N ARG A 168 7.64 -11.61 11.12
CA ARG A 168 6.84 -10.70 11.94
C ARG A 168 5.71 -10.07 11.13
N PRO A 169 4.53 -9.84 11.72
CA PRO A 169 3.46 -9.08 11.08
C PRO A 169 3.93 -7.68 10.66
N VAL A 170 3.47 -7.23 9.49
CA VAL A 170 3.65 -5.85 9.02
C VAL A 170 2.30 -5.16 9.14
N ASP A 171 2.17 -4.22 10.08
CA ASP A 171 0.95 -3.41 10.23
C ASP A 171 1.00 -2.15 9.37
N ARG A 172 -0.07 -1.34 9.43
CA ARG A 172 -0.19 -0.03 8.77
C ARG A 172 -0.07 -0.08 7.25
N ILE A 173 -0.50 -1.20 6.67
CA ILE A 173 -0.61 -1.37 5.23
C ILE A 173 -1.69 -0.40 4.73
N ASN A 174 -1.28 0.55 3.90
CA ASN A 174 -2.13 1.63 3.43
C ASN A 174 -2.42 1.45 1.94
N GLU A 175 -2.17 2.47 1.12
CA GLU A 175 -2.41 2.45 -0.32
C GLU A 175 -1.68 1.29 -1.02
N LEU A 176 -2.35 0.72 -2.03
CA LEU A 176 -1.96 -0.53 -2.69
C LEU A 176 -1.89 -0.35 -4.20
N GLU A 177 -0.93 -1.01 -4.85
CA GLU A 177 -0.91 -1.17 -6.30
C GLU A 177 -0.46 -2.57 -6.72
N TRP A 178 -1.09 -3.15 -7.75
CA TRP A 178 -0.71 -4.44 -8.30
C TRP A 178 0.33 -4.29 -9.41
N ILE A 179 1.54 -4.79 -9.18
CA ILE A 179 2.68 -4.64 -10.10
C ILE A 179 3.33 -6.00 -10.31
N ASP A 180 3.28 -6.50 -11.54
CA ASP A 180 3.97 -7.73 -11.99
C ASP A 180 3.81 -8.95 -11.06
N GLY A 181 2.59 -9.18 -10.57
CA GLY A 181 2.28 -10.35 -9.74
C GLY A 181 2.45 -10.12 -8.24
N GLU A 182 2.79 -8.91 -7.82
CA GLU A 182 2.99 -8.53 -6.42
C GLU A 182 2.02 -7.41 -6.03
N VAL A 183 1.66 -7.38 -4.75
CA VAL A 183 0.97 -6.23 -4.15
C VAL A 183 2.04 -5.31 -3.59
N TRP A 184 2.14 -4.11 -4.14
CA TRP A 184 2.96 -3.04 -3.59
C TRP A 184 2.11 -2.25 -2.61
N ALA A 185 2.63 -1.99 -1.42
CA ALA A 185 1.88 -1.31 -0.38
C ALA A 185 2.69 -0.20 0.29
N ASN A 186 2.14 1.00 0.38
CA ASN A 186 2.66 1.99 1.31
C ASN A 186 2.49 1.49 2.75
N ILE A 187 3.51 1.69 3.58
CA ILE A 187 3.39 1.49 5.03
C ILE A 187 3.28 2.85 5.70
N TRP A 188 2.10 3.16 6.24
CA TRP A 188 1.80 4.47 6.81
C TRP A 188 2.78 4.84 7.93
N GLN A 189 3.19 6.13 7.95
CA GLN A 189 4.24 6.69 8.81
C GLN A 189 5.67 6.22 8.47
N THR A 190 5.91 5.73 7.26
CA THR A 190 7.26 5.38 6.80
C THR A 190 7.48 5.87 5.36
N ASP A 191 8.75 5.99 4.97
CA ASP A 191 9.13 6.23 3.57
C ASP A 191 9.31 4.90 2.80
N ARG A 192 8.60 3.84 3.17
CA ARG A 192 8.79 2.51 2.58
C ARG A 192 7.55 2.01 1.84
N ILE A 193 7.83 1.27 0.78
CA ILE A 193 6.85 0.43 0.09
C ILE A 193 7.23 -1.03 0.30
N ALA A 194 6.28 -1.86 0.72
CA ALA A 194 6.43 -3.30 0.78
C ALA A 194 6.09 -3.93 -0.57
N ARG A 195 6.91 -4.84 -1.07
CA ARG A 195 6.58 -5.72 -2.20
C ARG A 195 6.12 -7.06 -1.67
N ILE A 196 4.82 -7.34 -1.75
CA ILE A 196 4.17 -8.46 -1.04
C ILE A 196 3.79 -9.55 -2.04
N ASP A 197 4.15 -10.79 -1.71
CA ASP A 197 3.61 -11.97 -2.39
C ASP A 197 2.14 -12.16 -1.98
N PRO A 198 1.17 -12.07 -2.91
CA PRO A 198 -0.25 -12.11 -2.60
C PRO A 198 -0.75 -13.52 -2.25
N GLU A 199 0.00 -14.58 -2.53
CA GLU A 199 -0.39 -15.96 -2.21
C GLU A 199 0.04 -16.33 -0.79
N THR A 200 1.15 -15.78 -0.32
CA THR A 200 1.74 -16.13 0.98
C THR A 200 1.69 -15.01 2.03
N GLY A 201 1.52 -13.76 1.61
CA GLY A 201 1.67 -12.57 2.44
C GLY A 201 3.12 -12.22 2.77
N GLN A 202 4.12 -12.94 2.25
CA GLN A 202 5.51 -12.64 2.55
C GLN A 202 5.97 -11.36 1.83
N VAL A 203 6.59 -10.44 2.57
CA VAL A 203 7.29 -9.31 1.97
C VAL A 203 8.56 -9.83 1.29
N LYS A 204 8.64 -9.66 -0.03
CA LYS A 204 9.76 -10.09 -0.86
C LYS A 204 10.89 -9.08 -0.87
N ALA A 205 10.56 -7.79 -0.74
CA ALA A 205 11.51 -6.70 -0.65
C ALA A 205 10.86 -5.44 -0.07
N TRP A 206 11.68 -4.58 0.52
CA TRP A 206 11.34 -3.20 0.83
C TRP A 206 11.87 -2.28 -0.26
N ILE A 207 11.12 -1.26 -0.63
CA ILE A 207 11.62 -0.12 -1.42
C ILE A 207 11.74 1.06 -0.46
N ASP A 208 12.96 1.54 -0.27
CA ASP A 208 13.28 2.67 0.60
C ASP A 208 13.27 3.98 -0.19
N LEU A 209 12.23 4.78 0.01
CA LEU A 209 12.03 6.09 -0.62
C LEU A 209 12.49 7.25 0.27
N THR A 210 13.27 7.01 1.33
CA THR A 210 13.78 8.08 2.19
C THR A 210 14.49 9.14 1.36
N GLY A 211 14.14 10.41 1.63
CA GLY A 211 14.68 11.59 0.95
C GLY A 211 14.00 11.93 -0.38
N LEU A 212 12.97 11.18 -0.81
CA LEU A 212 12.26 11.47 -2.06
C LEU A 212 11.54 12.82 -2.04
N TYR A 213 10.87 13.13 -0.93
CA TYR A 213 10.22 14.42 -0.69
C TYR A 213 10.62 14.94 0.69
N PRO A 214 11.57 15.89 0.77
CA PRO A 214 12.04 16.41 2.04
C PRO A 214 10.97 17.27 2.71
N LEU A 215 10.74 17.03 4.01
CA LEU A 215 9.81 17.82 4.82
C LEU A 215 10.25 19.30 4.87
N THR A 216 9.29 20.21 4.65
CA THR A 216 9.48 21.64 4.89
C THR A 216 8.82 22.06 6.21
N PRO A 217 9.18 23.21 6.80
CA PRO A 217 8.57 23.69 8.05
C PRO A 217 7.04 23.88 7.99
N GLU A 218 6.47 24.00 6.80
CA GLU A 218 5.03 24.21 6.57
C GLU A 218 4.24 22.90 6.48
N MET A 219 4.91 21.76 6.33
CA MET A 219 4.27 20.46 6.23
C MET A 219 3.93 19.90 7.61
N ASP A 220 2.82 19.15 7.69
CA ASP A 220 2.51 18.34 8.84
C ASP A 220 3.23 16.97 8.73
N PRO A 221 4.27 16.70 9.53
CA PRO A 221 5.01 15.44 9.42
C PRO A 221 4.19 14.21 9.83
N VAL A 222 3.04 14.40 10.48
CA VAL A 222 2.13 13.31 10.86
C VAL A 222 1.23 12.93 9.68
N ASP A 223 0.75 13.92 8.94
CA ASP A 223 -0.31 13.74 7.97
C ASP A 223 0.17 13.85 6.52
N ASP A 224 1.18 14.67 6.22
CA ASP A 224 1.69 14.94 4.86
C ASP A 224 2.78 13.93 4.44
N VAL A 225 2.43 12.65 4.53
CA VAL A 225 3.34 11.49 4.37
C VAL A 225 3.25 10.85 2.98
N LEU A 226 4.24 10.01 2.65
CA LEU A 226 4.24 9.14 1.48
C LEU A 226 2.95 8.28 1.45
N ASN A 227 2.17 8.38 0.37
CA ASN A 227 0.96 7.59 0.12
C ASN A 227 0.48 7.78 -1.32
N GLY A 228 0.20 6.69 -2.03
CA GLY A 228 -0.22 6.69 -3.43
C GLY A 228 0.86 6.10 -4.34
N ILE A 229 0.56 4.96 -4.93
CA ILE A 229 1.36 4.23 -5.91
C ILE A 229 0.49 4.00 -7.15
N ALA A 230 1.03 4.23 -8.34
CA ALA A 230 0.32 3.89 -9.57
C ALA A 230 1.26 3.31 -10.61
N TRP A 231 0.76 2.39 -11.44
CA TRP A 231 1.57 1.70 -12.44
C TRP A 231 0.99 1.80 -13.85
N ASP A 232 1.80 2.34 -14.75
CA ASP A 232 1.58 2.22 -16.20
C ASP A 232 2.22 0.93 -16.70
N ARG A 233 1.43 -0.14 -16.77
CA ARG A 233 1.87 -1.45 -17.28
C ARG A 233 2.37 -1.40 -18.73
N GLN A 234 1.88 -0.49 -19.56
CA GLN A 234 2.24 -0.48 -20.99
C GLN A 234 3.65 0.08 -21.21
N ALA A 235 4.01 1.13 -20.48
CA ALA A 235 5.32 1.75 -20.57
C ALA A 235 6.28 1.37 -19.43
N ASP A 236 5.82 0.51 -18.51
CA ASP A 236 6.53 0.10 -17.30
C ASP A 236 7.02 1.30 -16.47
N ARG A 237 6.06 2.18 -16.09
CA ARG A 237 6.34 3.37 -15.29
C ARG A 237 5.64 3.28 -13.95
N ILE A 238 6.39 3.54 -12.89
CA ILE A 238 5.88 3.55 -11.51
C ILE A 238 5.82 4.99 -11.06
N PHE A 239 4.67 5.40 -10.56
CA PHE A 239 4.42 6.72 -10.01
C PHE A 239 4.19 6.62 -8.51
N VAL A 240 4.76 7.55 -7.76
CA VAL A 240 4.55 7.68 -6.32
C VAL A 240 4.34 9.13 -5.95
N THR A 241 3.51 9.38 -4.94
CA THR A 241 3.29 10.72 -4.37
C THR A 241 3.01 10.61 -2.87
N GLY A 242 2.47 11.66 -2.27
CA GLY A 242 2.08 11.67 -0.88
C GLY A 242 0.97 12.65 -0.61
N LYS A 243 0.44 12.55 0.60
CA LYS A 243 -0.64 13.41 1.08
C LYS A 243 -0.15 14.85 1.08
N ARG A 244 -0.84 15.71 0.34
CA ARG A 244 -0.53 17.14 0.16
C ARG A 244 0.85 17.43 -0.41
N TRP A 245 1.48 16.45 -1.05
CA TRP A 245 2.74 16.69 -1.76
C TRP A 245 2.47 17.56 -3.00
N SER A 246 3.34 18.53 -3.27
CA SER A 246 3.23 19.36 -4.48
C SER A 246 3.76 18.66 -5.74
N SER A 247 4.22 17.42 -5.60
CA SER A 247 4.88 16.66 -6.66
C SER A 247 4.48 15.19 -6.66
N LEU A 248 4.38 14.64 -7.87
CA LEU A 248 4.32 13.21 -8.14
C LEU A 248 5.59 12.81 -8.88
N PHE A 249 6.11 11.63 -8.55
CA PHE A 249 7.41 11.17 -9.03
C PHE A 249 7.27 9.89 -9.82
N GLU A 250 7.81 9.88 -11.03
CA GLU A 250 8.12 8.64 -11.74
C GLU A 250 9.47 8.12 -11.25
N ILE A 251 9.49 6.87 -10.77
CA ILE A 251 10.67 6.24 -10.20
C ILE A 251 11.01 4.94 -10.93
N ARG A 252 12.27 4.54 -10.81
CA ARG A 252 12.73 3.17 -11.11
C ARG A 252 13.28 2.56 -9.84
N VAL A 253 12.88 1.33 -9.53
CA VAL A 253 13.46 0.57 -8.42
C VAL A 253 14.87 0.12 -8.82
N THR A 254 15.83 0.33 -7.93
CA THR A 254 17.22 -0.08 -8.15
C THR A 254 17.58 -1.29 -7.30
N ALA A 255 18.74 -1.89 -7.58
CA ALA A 255 19.22 -3.03 -6.79
C ALA A 255 19.44 -2.65 -5.32
N GLN A 256 19.64 -3.68 -4.49
CA GLN A 256 19.76 -3.58 -3.04
C GLN A 256 20.82 -2.56 -2.62
N ARG A 257 20.50 -1.75 -1.59
CA ARG A 257 21.45 -0.85 -0.93
C ARG A 257 22.43 -1.63 -0.04
#